data_AF-A0A2M7QMU4-F1
#
_entry.id   AF-A0A2M7QMU4-F1
#
_cell.length_a   1.000
_cell.length_b   1.000
_cell.length_c   1.000
_cell.angle_alpha   90.00
_cell.angle_beta   90.00
_cell.angle_gamma   90.00
#
_symmetry.space_group_name_H-M   'P 1'
#
loop_
_entity.id
_entity.type
_entity.pdbx_description
1 polymer ?
#
loop_
_entity_poly.entity_id
_entity_poly.type
_entity_poly.pdbx_seq_one_letter_code
_entity_poly.pdbx_strand_id
1 'polypeptide(L)' 'AYLSRYFALAPGDLIMTGTPSGVGPVARGDVLAAHVAGVGDLTVTVV' A
#
# COMPACT_ATOMS: atom_id res chain seq x y z
N ALA A 1 -11.38 14.10 -4.83
CA ALA A 1 -12.05 14.51 -3.57
C ALA A 1 -13.34 13.71 -3.33
N TYR A 2 -13.23 12.37 -3.22
CA TYR A 2 -14.40 11.48 -3.05
C TYR A 2 -14.62 11.11 -1.57
N LEU A 3 -13.58 10.57 -0.89
CA LEU A 3 -13.67 10.09 0.48
C LEU A 3 -14.16 11.16 1.48
N SER A 4 -13.68 12.39 1.33
CA SER A 4 -14.01 13.51 2.21
C SER A 4 -15.46 14.02 2.10
N ARG A 5 -16.26 13.48 1.16
CA ARG A 5 -17.71 13.75 1.09
C ARG A 5 -18.50 12.88 2.07
N TYR A 6 -17.91 11.77 2.49
CA TYR A 6 -18.55 10.76 3.34
C TYR A 6 -17.95 10.76 4.76
N PHE A 7 -16.68 11.14 4.91
CA PHE A 7 -15.97 11.14 6.19
C PHE A 7 -15.21 12.45 6.38
N ALA A 8 -15.14 12.93 7.62
CA ALA A 8 -14.21 13.99 7.99
C ALA A 8 -12.80 13.41 8.08
N LEU A 9 -11.84 14.01 7.37
CA LEU A 9 -10.43 13.63 7.43
C LEU A 9 -9.70 14.46 8.49
N ALA A 10 -8.74 13.84 9.16
CA ALA A 10 -7.91 14.45 10.19
C ALA A 10 -6.41 14.34 9.85
N PRO A 11 -5.56 15.20 10.44
CA PRO A 11 -4.12 15.06 10.32
C PRO A 11 -3.65 13.69 10.83
N GLY A 12 -2.82 13.02 10.03
CA GLY A 12 -2.31 11.68 10.33
C GLY A 12 -3.09 10.54 9.65
N ASP A 13 -4.25 10.83 9.05
CA ASP A 13 -4.99 9.82 8.29
C ASP A 13 -4.21 9.38 7.03
N LEU A 14 -4.21 8.06 6.78
CA LEU A 14 -3.57 7.45 5.61
C LEU A 14 -4.62 6.89 4.65
N ILE A 15 -4.53 7.28 3.38
CA ILE A 15 -5.41 6.79 2.31
C ILE A 15 -4.61 5.86 1.40
N MET A 16 -4.96 4.58 1.39
CA MET A 16 -4.41 3.61 0.45
C MET A 16 -5.14 3.74 -0.89
N THR A 17 -4.47 4.25 -1.92
CA THR A 17 -5.09 4.60 -3.21
C THR A 17 -5.39 3.41 -4.12
N GLY A 18 -5.09 2.19 -3.66
CA GLY A 18 -5.23 0.95 -4.41
C GLY A 18 -3.90 0.46 -4.99
N THR A 19 -3.93 -0.78 -5.48
CA THR A 19 -2.79 -1.46 -6.11
C THR A 19 -3.10 -1.62 -7.61
N PRO A 20 -2.09 -1.53 -8.50
CA PRO A 20 -2.26 -1.93 -9.89
C PRO A 20 -2.72 -3.39 -10.04
N SER A 21 -3.09 -3.77 -11.26
CA SER A 21 -3.37 -5.17 -11.59
C SER A 21 -2.12 -6.04 -11.44
N GLY A 22 -2.32 -7.36 -11.33
CA GLY A 22 -1.23 -8.33 -11.19
C GLY A 22 -0.96 -8.80 -9.76
N VAL A 23 -1.91 -8.59 -8.84
CA VAL A 23 -1.85 -9.19 -7.49
C VAL A 23 -1.91 -10.72 -7.57
N GLY A 24 -1.22 -11.39 -6.66
CA GLY A 24 -1.12 -12.85 -6.60
C GLY A 24 -0.97 -13.37 -5.17
N PRO A 25 -1.01 -14.71 -4.98
CA PRO A 25 -0.87 -15.32 -3.67
C PRO A 25 0.54 -15.09 -3.09
N VAL A 26 0.62 -15.13 -1.76
CA VAL A 26 1.85 -14.99 -0.98
C VAL A 26 1.95 -16.15 -0.01
N ALA A 27 3.13 -16.72 0.15
CA ALA A 27 3.43 -17.86 1.01
C ALA A 27 4.48 -17.52 2.08
N ARG A 28 4.54 -18.36 3.12
CA ARG A 28 5.59 -18.27 4.14
C ARG A 28 6.96 -18.50 3.50
N GLY A 29 7.91 -17.64 3.85
CA GLY A 29 9.26 -17.60 3.27
C GLY A 29 9.41 -16.58 2.14
N ASP A 30 8.31 -16.03 1.61
CA ASP A 30 8.39 -15.05 0.52
C ASP A 30 9.03 -13.74 0.99
N VAL A 31 9.75 -13.09 0.07
CA VAL A 31 10.25 -11.73 0.22
C VAL A 31 9.55 -10.85 -0.81
N LEU A 32 8.69 -9.96 -0.33
CA LEU A 32 7.96 -9.00 -1.13
C LEU A 32 8.79 -7.72 -1.26
N ALA A 33 9.02 -7.26 -2.48
CA ALA A 33 9.68 -6.00 -2.77
C ALA A 33 8.71 -5.05 -3.48
N ALA A 34 8.63 -3.81 -3.02
CA ALA A 34 7.83 -2.74 -3.63
C ALA A 34 8.69 -1.49 -3.82
N HIS A 35 8.41 -0.75 -4.89
CA HIS A 35 9.11 0.49 -5.23
C HIS A 35 8.11 1.54 -5.72
N VAL A 36 8.27 2.78 -5.26
CA VAL A 36 7.62 3.95 -5.83
C VAL A 36 8.67 5.03 -6.10
N ALA A 37 8.77 5.45 -7.36
CA ALA A 37 9.74 6.45 -7.78
C ALA A 37 9.54 7.77 -6.98
N GLY A 38 10.62 8.29 -6.40
CA GLY A 38 10.59 9.49 -5.57
C GLY A 38 10.08 9.31 -4.14
N VAL A 39 9.67 8.08 -3.76
CA VAL A 39 9.27 7.74 -2.37
C VAL A 39 10.28 6.77 -1.76
N GLY A 40 10.59 5.67 -2.45
CA GLY A 40 11.59 4.69 -2.01
C GLY A 40 11.17 3.23 -2.19
N ASP A 41 11.97 2.36 -1.58
CA ASP A 41 11.81 0.90 -1.61
C ASP A 41 11.25 0.38 -0.28
N LEU A 42 10.43 -0.67 -0.36
CA LEU A 42 9.90 -1.41 0.78
C LEU A 42 10.16 -2.90 0.57
N THR A 43 10.72 -3.56 1.59
CA THR A 43 10.93 -5.01 1.60
C THR A 43 10.25 -5.62 2.81
N VAL A 44 9.47 -6.68 2.60
CA VAL A 44 8.74 -7.40 3.64
C VAL A 44 9.02 -8.89 3.51
N THR A 45 9.48 -9.53 4.58
CA THR A 45 9.65 -10.98 4.65
C THR A 45 8.45 -11.61 5.34
N VAL A 46 7.86 -12.64 4.71
CA VAL A 46 6.70 -13.36 5.23
C VAL A 46 7.22 -14.50 6.09
N VAL A 47 7.06 -14.39 7.41
CA VAL A 47 7.64 -15.32 8.39
C VAL A 47 6.73 -16.45 8.81
#